data_AF-A0A1T5GNG4-F1
#
_entry.id   AF-A0A1T5GNG4-F1
#
_cell.length_a   1.000
_cell.length_b   1.000
_cell.length_c   1.000
_cell.angle_alpha   90.00
_cell.angle_beta   90.00
_cell.angle_gamma   90.00
#
_symmetry.space_group_name_H-M   'P 1'
#
loop_
_entity.id
_entity.type
_entity.pdbx_description
1 polymer ?
#
loop_
_entity_poly.entity_id
_entity_poly.type
_entity_poly.pdbx_seq_one_letter_code
_entity_poly.pdbx_strand_id
1 'polypeptide(L)' 'MPMKQDPQGGGLNADGSISHKFCSYCYVDGSYTFNGTAAEMQAICINKMREMGMNRFSAWLFTRGIPRLERWKTVS' A
#
# COMPACT_ATOMS: atom_id res chain seq x y z
N MET A 1 5.18 4.14 -1.07
CA MET A 1 6.54 4.04 -0.49
C MET A 1 7.26 2.91 -1.20
N PRO A 2 8.47 3.10 -1.75
CA PRO A 2 9.26 2.01 -2.30
C PRO A 2 9.59 0.98 -1.22
N MET A 3 9.50 -0.33 -1.52
CA MET A 3 9.77 -1.39 -0.55
C MET A 3 11.17 -1.29 0.07
N LYS A 4 12.15 -0.82 -0.71
CA LYS A 4 13.53 -0.59 -0.24
C LYS A 4 13.67 0.47 0.88
N GLN A 5 12.64 1.28 1.09
CA GLN A 5 12.62 2.33 2.11
C GLN A 5 11.80 1.92 3.34
N ASP A 6 11.29 0.69 3.38
CA ASP A 6 10.60 0.15 4.54
C ASP A 6 11.61 -0.13 5.67
N PRO A 7 11.47 0.49 6.86
CA PRO A 7 12.41 0.30 7.97
C PRO A 7 12.48 -1.15 8.46
N GLN A 8 11.43 -1.95 8.24
CA GLN A 8 11.39 -3.36 8.66
C GLN A 8 11.66 -4.34 7.50
N GLY A 9 11.97 -3.83 6.30
CA GLY A 9 12.32 -4.65 5.13
C GLY A 9 11.16 -5.42 4.49
N GLY A 10 9.94 -5.28 5.02
CA GLY A 10 8.72 -5.91 4.51
C GLY A 10 7.66 -6.08 5.61
N GLY A 11 6.49 -6.56 5.21
CA GLY A 11 5.40 -6.91 6.12
C GLY A 11 5.71 -8.14 6.98
N LEU A 12 4.91 -8.41 7.99
CA LEU A 12 5.06 -9.59 8.87
C LEU A 12 3.92 -10.59 8.63
N ASN A 13 4.26 -11.84 8.33
CA ASN A 13 3.31 -12.95 8.26
C ASN A 13 2.95 -13.45 9.67
N ALA A 14 1.86 -14.21 9.81
CA ALA A 14 1.41 -14.73 11.11
C ALA A 14 2.37 -15.76 11.72
N ASP A 15 3.26 -16.34 10.92
CA ASP A 15 4.33 -17.25 11.37
C ASP A 15 5.61 -16.52 11.80
N GLY A 16 5.62 -15.19 11.75
CA GLY A 16 6.77 -14.34 12.08
C GLY A 16 7.76 -14.16 10.92
N SER A 17 7.52 -14.72 9.74
CA SER A 17 8.37 -14.51 8.55
C SER A 17 8.08 -13.17 7.85
N ILE A 18 9.06 -12.64 7.11
CA ILE A 18 8.91 -11.36 6.37
C ILE A 18 8.17 -11.61 5.05
N SER A 19 7.16 -10.78 4.79
CA SER A 19 6.47 -10.66 3.51
C SER A 19 7.17 -9.64 2.62
N HIS A 20 7.70 -10.10 1.48
CA HIS A 20 8.26 -9.21 0.45
C HIS A 20 7.20 -8.62 -0.49
N LYS A 21 5.93 -9.00 -0.32
CA LYS A 21 4.81 -8.51 -1.14
C LYS A 21 4.24 -7.20 -0.61
N PHE A 22 4.22 -7.05 0.72
CA PHE A 22 3.66 -5.89 1.40
C PHE A 22 4.73 -5.24 2.26
N CYS A 23 4.60 -3.93 2.52
CA CYS A 23 5.46 -3.26 3.48
C CYS A 23 4.88 -3.40 4.90
N SER A 24 5.72 -3.12 5.88
CA SER A 24 5.42 -3.23 7.31
C SER A 24 4.30 -2.32 7.79
N TYR A 25 4.01 -1.24 7.08
CA TYR A 25 2.86 -0.38 7.36
C TYR A 25 1.53 -0.95 6.87
N CYS A 26 1.57 -1.84 5.87
CA CYS A 26 0.37 -2.36 5.21
C CYS A 26 -0.02 -3.76 5.70
N TYR A 27 0.94 -4.52 6.23
CA TYR A 27 0.73 -5.92 6.60
C TYR A 27 1.54 -6.29 7.85
N VAL A 28 0.83 -6.63 8.92
CA VAL A 28 1.39 -6.95 10.24
C VAL A 28 0.68 -8.19 10.78
N ASP A 29 1.47 -9.13 11.30
CA ASP A 29 0.98 -10.36 11.93
C ASP A 29 -0.06 -11.12 11.08
N GLY A 30 0.25 -11.28 9.79
CA GLY A 30 -0.61 -11.98 8.84
C GLY A 30 -1.88 -11.22 8.42
N SER A 31 -2.05 -9.97 8.86
CA SER A 31 -3.26 -9.18 8.63
C SER A 31 -2.97 -7.83 8.00
N TYR A 32 -3.90 -7.35 7.16
CA TYR A 32 -3.81 -5.99 6.63
C TYR A 32 -4.18 -4.98 7.71
N THR A 33 -3.39 -3.91 7.81
CA THR A 33 -3.65 -2.81 8.76
C THR A 33 -4.82 -1.92 8.33
N PHE A 34 -5.20 -1.97 7.06
CA PHE A 34 -6.28 -1.17 6.48
C PHE A 34 -7.37 -2.08 5.89
N ASN A 35 -8.63 -1.88 6.27
CA ASN A 35 -9.75 -2.75 5.86
C ASN A 35 -10.74 -2.11 4.85
N GLY A 36 -10.36 -1.01 4.19
CA GLY A 36 -11.19 -0.36 3.18
C GLY A 36 -10.95 -0.83 1.74
N THR A 37 -11.67 -0.16 0.84
CA THR A 37 -11.66 -0.33 -0.61
C THR A 37 -10.37 0.18 -1.25
N ALA A 38 -10.13 -0.24 -2.50
CA ALA A 38 -9.01 0.27 -3.28
C ALA A 38 -9.09 1.79 -3.52
N ALA A 39 -10.31 2.32 -3.69
CA ALA A 39 -10.53 3.74 -3.93
C ALA A 39 -10.17 4.60 -2.71
N GLU A 40 -10.51 4.13 -1.50
CA GLU A 40 -10.13 4.79 -0.25
C GLU A 40 -8.61 4.78 -0.06
N MET A 41 -7.96 3.64 -0.30
CA MET A 41 -6.49 3.57 -0.25
C MET A 41 -5.84 4.50 -1.29
N GLN A 42 -6.39 4.56 -2.50
CA GLN A 42 -5.93 5.49 -3.54
C GLN A 42 -6.01 6.94 -3.06
N ALA A 43 -7.11 7.34 -2.43
CA ALA A 43 -7.27 8.68 -1.88
C ALA A 43 -6.26 8.97 -0.77
N ILE A 44 -6.03 8.02 0.15
CA ILE A 44 -5.02 8.13 1.21
C ILE A 44 -3.63 8.36 0.62
N CYS A 45 -3.22 7.53 -0.36
CA CYS A 45 -1.92 7.68 -0.99
C CYS A 45 -1.77 9.00 -1.76
N ILE A 46 -2.82 9.46 -2.46
CA ILE A 46 -2.81 10.76 -3.14
C ILE A 46 -2.59 11.89 -2.14
N ASN A 47 -3.37 11.90 -1.04
CA ASN A 47 -3.23 12.93 0.00
C ASN A 47 -1.84 12.93 0.61
N LYS A 48 -1.29 11.74 0.92
CA LYS A 48 0.05 11.64 1.51
C LYS A 48 1.14 12.15 0.57
N MET A 49 1.04 11.87 -0.73
CA MET A 49 1.99 12.41 -1.71
C MET A 49 1.87 13.91 -1.88
N ARG A 50 0.67 14.47 -1.77
CA ARG A 50 0.45 15.92 -1.78
C ARG A 50 1.08 16.61 -0.58
N GLU A 51 0.99 16.01 0.61
CA GLU A 51 1.70 16.50 1.81
C GLU A 51 3.22 16.53 1.61
N MET A 52 3.76 15.60 0.80
CA MET A 52 5.18 15.56 0.44
C MET A 52 5.55 16.48 -0.73
N GLY A 53 4.65 17.40 -1.13
CA GLY A 53 4.90 18.40 -2.17
C GLY A 53 4.59 17.94 -3.61
N MET A 54 4.03 16.74 -3.80
CA MET A 54 3.65 16.28 -5.14
C MET A 54 2.34 16.95 -5.60
N ASN A 55 2.28 17.38 -6.86
CA ASN A 55 1.03 17.89 -7.43
C ASN A 55 -0.03 16.76 -7.57
N ARG A 56 -1.31 17.13 -7.59
CA ARG A 56 -2.44 16.18 -7.59
C ARG A 56 -2.43 15.26 -8.82
N PHE A 57 -2.07 15.79 -9.99
CA PHE A 57 -2.05 15.01 -11.23
C PHE A 57 -1.01 13.88 -11.19
N SER A 58 0.21 14.20 -10.75
CA SER A 58 1.29 13.22 -10.61
C SER A 58 0.95 12.19 -9.53
N ALA A 59 0.44 12.64 -8.38
CA ALA A 59 0.00 11.75 -7.31
C ALA A 59 -1.10 10.77 -7.78
N TRP A 60 -2.05 11.24 -8.59
CA TRP A 60 -3.05 10.38 -9.20
C TRP A 60 -2.43 9.38 -10.19
N LEU A 61 -1.51 9.83 -11.05
CA LEU A 61 -0.83 8.97 -12.03
C LEU A 61 -0.06 7.82 -11.36
N PHE A 62 0.61 8.08 -10.24
CA PHE A 62 1.33 7.05 -9.47
C PHE A 62 0.40 6.07 -8.74
N THR A 63 -0.83 6.49 -8.40
CA THR A 63 -1.76 5.69 -7.59
C THR A 63 -2.86 5.02 -8.40
N ARG A 64 -3.03 5.35 -9.69
CA ARG A 64 -4.06 4.75 -10.57
C ARG A 64 -4.00 3.22 -10.68
N GLY A 65 -2.85 2.62 -10.38
CA GLY A 65 -2.65 1.18 -10.39
C GLY A 65 -3.17 0.46 -9.14
N ILE A 66 -3.48 1.18 -8.06
CA ILE A 66 -3.88 0.58 -6.77
C ILE A 66 -5.07 -0.38 -6.92
N PRO A 67 -6.17 -0.04 -7.62
CA PRO A 67 -7.29 -0.96 -7.82
C PRO A 67 -6.96 -2.25 -8.57
N ARG A 68 -5.80 -2.33 -9.24
CA ARG A 68 -5.36 -3.53 -9.98
C ARG A 68 -4.44 -4.43 -9.18
N LEU A 69 -4.09 -4.06 -7.94
CA LEU A 69 -3.24 -4.88 -7.08
C LEU A 69 -3.98 -6.15 -6.62
N GLU A 70 -3.25 -7.24 -6.45
CA GLU A 70 -3.79 -8.58 -6.13
C GLU A 70 -4.75 -8.57 -4.94
N ARG A 71 -4.47 -7.76 -3.91
CA ARG A 71 -5.31 -7.59 -2.73
C ARG A 71 -6.76 -7.21 -3.04
N TRP A 72 -6.98 -6.39 -4.07
CA TRP A 72 -8.31 -5.91 -4.47
C TRP A 72 -8.77 -6.47 -5.81
N LYS A 73 -8.02 -7.42 -6.40
CA LYS A 73 -8.54 -8.21 -7.51
C LYS A 73 -9.65 -9.10 -6.94
N THR A 74 -10.89 -8.71 -7.18
CA THR A 74 -12.01 -9.65 -7.09
C THR A 74 -11.72 -10.76 -8.09
N VAL A 75 -11.64 -12.00 -7.62
CA VAL A 75 -11.67 -13.17 -8.49
C VAL A 75 -12.95 -13.02 -9.32
N SER A 76 -12.77 -12.88 -10.64
CA SER A 76 -13.88 -12.89 -11.60
C SER A 76 -14.16 -14.33 -11.99
#